data_AF-A0A165GUS9-F1
#
_entry.id   AF-A0A165GUS9-F1
#
_cell.length_a   1.000
_cell.length_b   1.000
_cell.length_c   1.000
_cell.angle_alpha   90.00
_cell.angle_beta   90.00
_cell.angle_gamma   90.00
#
_symmetry.space_group_name_H-M   'P 1'
#
loop_
_entity.id
_entity.type
_entity.pdbx_description
1 polymer ?
#
loop_
_entity_poly.entity_id
_entity_poly.type
_entity_poly.pdbx_seq_one_letter_code
_entity_poly.pdbx_strand_id
1 'polypeptide(L)'
;MEEMHRAVAEILDGTRPNPIPPIKRALASRISRIVYSRKIDSFDDPYIVRLTAWLHDLAKGKHPGKYMVELCPMLRYLPTWLPGAGFRREGERFGEEALELTDEPFNTVKLEMSTGAVPPSFISNLLEDDHGKMINDPAEEDRSKATIITFIIAMLKEPGRAS
;
A
#
# COMPACT_ATOMS: atom_id res chain seq x y z
N MET A 1 -5.06 -18.00 7.55
CA MET A 1 -3.92 -18.60 8.28
C MET A 1 -2.99 -19.37 7.35
N GLU A 2 -3.45 -19.92 6.24
CA GLU A 2 -2.62 -20.70 5.28
C GLU A 2 -1.43 -19.93 4.69
N GLU A 3 -1.60 -18.67 4.28
CA GLU A 3 -0.52 -17.93 3.60
C GLU A 3 0.68 -17.62 4.49
N MET A 4 0.43 -17.35 5.78
CA MET A 4 1.50 -17.13 6.75
C MET A 4 2.27 -18.42 7.02
N HIS A 5 1.56 -19.56 7.06
CA HIS A 5 2.19 -20.87 7.16
C HIS A 5 2.98 -21.22 5.89
N ARG A 6 2.49 -20.87 4.70
CA ARG A 6 3.24 -21.07 3.44
C ARG A 6 4.51 -20.22 3.41
N ALA A 7 4.44 -18.94 3.79
CA ALA A 7 5.63 -18.09 3.88
C ALA A 7 6.63 -18.62 4.92
N VAL A 8 6.16 -19.09 6.07
CA VAL A 8 7.03 -19.73 7.09
C VAL A 8 7.60 -21.04 6.57
N ALA A 9 6.83 -21.86 5.86
CA ALA A 9 7.32 -23.09 5.24
C ALA A 9 8.40 -22.82 4.20
N GLU A 10 8.24 -21.80 3.33
CA GLU A 10 9.27 -21.40 2.36
C GLU A 10 10.56 -20.88 3.03
N ILE A 11 10.46 -20.26 4.21
CA ILE A 11 11.63 -19.83 5.00
C ILE A 11 12.35 -21.03 5.60
N LEU A 12 11.59 -21.99 6.15
CA LEU A 12 12.12 -23.17 6.82
C LEU A 12 12.71 -24.19 5.84
N ASP A 13 12.15 -24.28 4.63
CA ASP A 13 12.57 -25.21 3.58
C ASP A 13 13.86 -24.75 2.86
N GLY A 14 14.39 -23.56 3.20
CA GLY A 14 15.66 -23.05 2.69
C GLY A 14 15.68 -22.77 1.18
N THR A 15 14.53 -22.81 0.52
CA THR A 15 14.39 -22.75 -0.94
C THR A 15 14.82 -21.40 -1.53
N ARG A 16 14.85 -20.33 -0.71
CA ARG A 16 15.40 -19.02 -1.09
C ARG A 16 16.35 -18.48 -0.01
N PRO A 17 17.53 -17.97 -0.37
CA PRO A 17 18.51 -17.44 0.59
C PRO A 17 18.06 -16.16 1.30
N ASN A 18 16.95 -15.54 0.87
CA ASN A 18 16.41 -14.31 1.48
C ASN A 18 14.93 -14.50 1.87
N PRO A 19 14.60 -14.46 3.18
CA PRO A 19 13.22 -14.64 3.68
C PRO A 19 12.35 -13.39 3.51
N ILE A 20 12.94 -12.23 3.18
CA ILE A 20 12.23 -10.94 3.18
C ILE A 20 11.14 -10.85 2.08
N PRO A 21 11.37 -11.26 0.81
CA PRO A 21 10.34 -11.13 -0.23
C PRO A 21 9.07 -11.98 0.05
N PRO A 22 9.16 -13.26 0.47
CA PRO A 22 7.98 -14.04 0.86
C PRO A 22 7.19 -13.42 2.02
N ILE A 23 7.86 -12.92 3.06
CA ILE A 23 7.20 -12.24 4.20
C ILE A 23 6.44 -11.00 3.73
N LYS A 24 7.07 -10.16 2.90
CA LYS A 24 6.44 -8.95 2.37
C LYS A 24 5.20 -9.27 1.55
N ARG A 25 5.22 -10.34 0.74
CA ARG A 25 4.05 -10.80 -0.03
C ARG A 25 2.93 -11.32 0.87
N ALA A 26 3.26 -12.12 1.88
CA ALA A 26 2.30 -12.59 2.89
C ALA A 26 1.61 -11.44 3.63
N LEU A 27 2.39 -10.43 4.04
CA LEU A 27 1.84 -9.23 4.68
C LEU A 27 0.97 -8.44 3.71
N ALA A 28 1.47 -8.17 2.49
CA ALA A 28 0.71 -7.44 1.47
C ALA A 28 -0.64 -8.10 1.16
N SER A 29 -0.67 -9.43 1.07
CA SER A 29 -1.89 -10.20 0.84
C SER A 29 -2.85 -10.09 2.02
N ARG A 30 -2.36 -10.30 3.24
CA ARG A 30 -3.16 -10.19 4.47
C ARG A 30 -3.79 -8.80 4.62
N ILE A 31 -3.00 -7.75 4.40
CA ILE A 31 -3.46 -6.37 4.51
C ILE A 31 -4.54 -6.09 3.47
N SER A 32 -4.31 -6.49 2.22
CA SER A 32 -5.26 -6.23 1.14
C SER A 32 -6.59 -6.97 1.36
N ARG A 33 -6.55 -8.16 1.94
CA ARG A 33 -7.75 -8.88 2.36
C ARG A 33 -8.50 -8.18 3.49
N ILE A 34 -7.81 -7.58 4.47
CA ILE A 34 -8.45 -6.86 5.57
C ILE A 34 -9.03 -5.52 5.07
N VAL A 35 -8.25 -4.80 4.26
CA VAL A 35 -8.58 -3.45 3.81
C VAL A 35 -9.71 -3.47 2.80
N TYR A 36 -9.63 -4.36 1.81
CA TYR A 36 -10.52 -4.37 0.65
C TYR A 36 -11.47 -5.58 0.58
N SER A 37 -11.45 -6.48 1.57
CA SER A 37 -12.11 -7.80 1.49
C SER A 37 -11.76 -8.66 0.26
N ARG A 38 -10.75 -8.24 -0.52
CA ARG A 38 -10.33 -8.94 -1.73
C ARG A 38 -9.67 -10.26 -1.34
N LYS A 39 -10.20 -11.37 -1.87
CA LYS A 39 -9.47 -12.65 -1.82
C LYS A 39 -8.31 -12.56 -2.80
N ILE A 40 -7.12 -12.79 -2.27
CA ILE A 40 -5.91 -12.96 -3.07
C ILE A 40 -5.64 -14.45 -3.05
N ASP A 41 -5.69 -15.06 -4.23
CA ASP A 41 -5.61 -16.52 -4.34
C ASP A 41 -4.16 -17.01 -4.52
N SER A 42 -3.22 -16.10 -4.80
CA SER A 42 -1.81 -16.43 -5.02
C SER A 42 -0.85 -15.28 -4.70
N PHE A 43 0.38 -15.61 -4.28
CA PHE A 43 1.50 -14.67 -4.18
C PHE A 43 1.97 -14.13 -5.53
N ASP A 44 1.56 -14.79 -6.62
CA ASP A 44 1.81 -14.36 -7.99
C ASP A 44 0.66 -13.51 -8.55
N ASP A 45 -0.30 -13.11 -7.72
CA ASP A 45 -1.31 -12.12 -8.12
C ASP A 45 -0.58 -10.84 -8.61
N PRO A 46 -0.87 -10.36 -9.84
CA PRO A 46 -0.23 -9.17 -10.40
C PRO A 46 -0.29 -7.95 -9.47
N TYR A 47 -1.39 -7.79 -8.73
CA TYR A 47 -1.55 -6.72 -7.76
C TYR A 47 -0.53 -6.85 -6.61
N ILE A 48 -0.30 -8.05 -6.08
CA ILE A 48 0.66 -8.29 -5.00
C ILE A 48 2.10 -8.13 -5.48
N VAL A 49 2.39 -8.56 -6.71
CA VAL A 49 3.70 -8.33 -7.33
C VAL A 49 3.95 -6.83 -7.48
N ARG A 50 2.98 -6.05 -7.97
CA ARG A 50 3.10 -4.59 -8.15
C ARG A 50 3.20 -3.86 -6.82
N LEU A 51 2.37 -4.21 -5.84
CA LEU A 51 2.41 -3.64 -4.50
C LEU A 51 3.76 -3.91 -3.81
N THR A 52 4.28 -5.14 -3.89
CA THR A 52 5.56 -5.48 -3.27
C THR A 52 6.76 -4.84 -3.97
N ALA A 53 6.69 -4.64 -5.30
CA ALA A 53 7.68 -3.87 -6.04
C ALA A 53 7.68 -2.39 -5.64
N TRP A 54 6.51 -1.74 -5.63
CA TRP A 54 6.36 -0.36 -5.19
C TRP A 54 6.88 -0.16 -3.75
N LEU A 55 6.55 -1.06 -2.83
CA LEU A 55 7.06 -1.04 -1.46
C LEU A 55 8.59 -1.21 -1.38
N HIS A 56 9.16 -2.03 -2.25
CA HIS A 56 10.60 -2.18 -2.35
C HIS A 56 11.26 -0.87 -2.78
N ASP A 57 10.73 -0.23 -3.81
CA ASP A 57 11.32 0.99 -4.36
C ASP A 57 11.11 2.18 -3.43
N LEU A 58 9.95 2.26 -2.77
CA LEU A 58 9.70 3.22 -1.70
C LEU A 58 10.70 3.08 -0.55
N ALA A 59 11.03 1.84 -0.15
CA ALA A 59 12.02 1.61 0.90
C ALA A 59 13.43 2.06 0.50
N LYS A 60 13.84 1.84 -0.76
CA LYS A 60 15.07 2.40 -1.35
C LYS A 60 15.01 3.93 -1.48
N GLY A 61 13.82 4.49 -1.62
CA GLY A 61 13.55 5.92 -1.68
C GLY A 61 13.80 6.65 -0.35
N LYS A 62 13.61 5.96 0.77
CA LYS A 62 13.58 6.52 2.13
C LYS A 62 14.91 6.50 2.88
N HIS A 63 16.03 6.28 2.18
CA HIS A 63 17.35 6.31 2.83
C HIS A 63 17.70 7.73 3.28
N PRO A 64 17.95 7.96 4.59
CA PRO A 64 18.40 9.26 5.08
C PRO A 64 19.69 9.67 4.37
N GLY A 65 19.78 10.92 3.93
CA GLY A 65 20.91 11.46 3.16
C GLY A 65 20.85 11.17 1.66
N LYS A 66 19.82 10.48 1.15
CA LYS A 66 19.67 10.22 -0.29
C LYS A 66 19.41 11.48 -1.09
N TYR A 67 18.68 12.43 -0.52
CA TYR A 67 18.32 13.66 -1.21
C TYR A 67 18.94 14.87 -0.52
N MET A 68 19.61 15.70 -1.32
CA MET A 68 20.26 16.91 -0.85
C MET A 68 19.26 17.92 -0.25
N VAL A 69 17.96 17.79 -0.57
CA VAL A 69 16.86 18.56 0.04
C VAL A 69 16.75 18.36 1.55
N GLU A 70 17.23 17.23 2.08
CA GLU A 70 17.24 16.95 3.52
C GLU A 70 18.27 17.81 4.26
N LEU A 71 19.37 18.19 3.59
CA LEU A 71 20.40 19.08 4.12
C LEU A 71 20.17 20.55 3.76
N CYS A 72 19.50 20.81 2.64
CA CYS A 72 19.25 22.14 2.11
C CYS A 72 17.77 22.30 1.71
N PRO A 73 16.90 22.78 2.62
CA PRO A 73 15.45 22.89 2.39
C PRO A 73 15.06 23.80 1.22
N MET A 74 15.96 24.69 0.79
CA MET A 74 15.78 25.56 -0.39
C MET A 74 15.64 24.76 -1.68
N LEU A 75 16.18 23.53 -1.73
CA LEU A 75 16.09 22.68 -2.92
C LEU A 75 14.66 22.20 -3.22
N ARG A 76 13.71 22.32 -2.27
CA ARG A 76 12.29 21.99 -2.47
C ARG A 76 11.63 22.81 -3.59
N TYR A 77 12.11 24.04 -3.79
CA TYR A 77 11.55 24.99 -4.76
C TYR A 77 12.16 24.84 -6.14
N LEU A 78 13.10 23.91 -6.32
CA LEU A 78 13.72 23.71 -7.62
C LEU A 78 12.70 23.15 -8.62
N PRO A 79 12.70 23.67 -9.86
CA PRO A 79 11.94 23.08 -10.95
C PRO A 79 12.35 21.62 -11.16
N THR A 80 11.40 20.76 -11.50
CA THR A 80 11.64 19.32 -11.73
C THR A 80 12.69 19.05 -12.79
N TRP A 81 12.92 19.96 -13.74
CA TRP A 81 13.92 19.80 -14.81
C TRP A 81 15.38 20.05 -14.38
N LEU A 82 15.63 20.66 -13.21
CA LEU A 82 16.98 21.03 -12.75
C LEU A 82 17.79 19.81 -12.25
N PRO A 83 19.13 19.74 -12.47
CA PRO A 83 19.97 18.73 -11.83
C PRO A 83 19.86 18.80 -10.30
N GLY A 84 19.59 17.68 -9.65
CA GLY A 84 19.36 17.62 -8.20
C GLY A 84 17.88 17.65 -7.77
N ALA A 85 16.94 17.93 -8.68
CA ALA A 85 15.50 17.82 -8.43
C ALA A 85 14.95 16.38 -8.61
N GLY A 86 15.82 15.36 -8.65
CA GLY A 86 15.43 13.96 -8.82
C GLY A 86 14.45 13.47 -7.74
N PHE A 87 14.53 14.02 -6.53
CA PHE A 87 13.61 13.72 -5.43
C PHE A 87 12.15 14.10 -5.75
N ARG A 88 11.92 15.18 -6.51
CA ARG A 88 10.57 15.60 -6.90
C ARG A 88 9.96 14.62 -7.89
N ARG A 89 10.71 14.27 -8.95
CA ARG A 89 10.25 13.32 -9.97
C ARG A 89 9.99 11.94 -9.37
N GLU A 90 10.88 11.49 -8.50
CA GLU A 90 10.73 10.21 -7.81
C GLU A 90 9.53 10.22 -6.85
N GLY A 91 9.31 11.33 -6.14
CA GLY A 91 8.13 11.52 -5.29
C GLY A 91 6.82 11.56 -6.07
N GLU A 92 6.78 12.28 -7.19
CA GLU A 92 5.64 12.35 -8.11
C GLU A 92 5.29 10.94 -8.64
N ARG A 93 6.30 10.20 -9.15
CA ARG A 93 6.12 8.82 -9.61
C ARG A 93 5.59 7.90 -8.50
N PHE A 94 6.18 7.97 -7.30
CA PHE A 94 5.70 7.13 -6.19
C PHE A 94 4.27 7.46 -5.77
N GLY A 95 3.85 8.73 -5.89
CA GLY A 95 2.49 9.17 -5.62
C GLY A 95 1.50 8.61 -6.65
N GLU A 96 1.83 8.71 -7.94
CA GLU A 96 1.02 8.15 -9.02
C GLU A 96 0.87 6.62 -8.89
N GLU A 97 1.96 5.90 -8.69
CA GLU A 97 1.94 4.44 -8.48
C GLU A 97 1.12 4.05 -7.23
N ALA A 98 1.17 4.87 -6.17
CA ALA A 98 0.39 4.62 -4.96
C ALA A 98 -1.12 4.80 -5.20
N LEU A 99 -1.51 5.83 -5.96
CA LEU A 99 -2.91 6.06 -6.33
C LEU A 99 -3.45 4.90 -7.15
N GLU A 100 -2.73 4.47 -8.18
CA GLU A 100 -3.11 3.32 -9.01
C GLU A 100 -3.28 2.04 -8.19
N LEU A 101 -2.38 1.79 -7.23
CA LEU A 101 -2.44 0.65 -6.33
C LEU A 101 -3.63 0.70 -5.36
N THR A 102 -4.15 1.89 -5.05
CA THR A 102 -5.34 2.03 -4.20
C THR A 102 -6.64 2.08 -4.98
N ASP A 103 -6.65 2.69 -6.17
CA ASP A 103 -7.86 2.96 -6.93
C ASP A 103 -8.55 1.69 -7.39
N GLU A 104 -7.79 0.73 -7.93
CA GLU A 104 -8.34 -0.55 -8.42
C GLU A 104 -9.12 -1.32 -7.34
N PRO A 105 -8.54 -1.65 -6.18
CA PRO A 105 -9.27 -2.37 -5.14
C PRO A 105 -10.32 -1.51 -4.43
N PHE A 106 -10.10 -0.18 -4.31
CA PHE A 106 -11.09 0.72 -3.74
C PHE A 106 -12.38 0.77 -4.58
N ASN A 107 -12.24 0.94 -5.91
CA ASN A 107 -13.37 0.96 -6.83
C ASN A 107 -14.13 -0.37 -6.85
N THR A 108 -13.41 -1.48 -6.67
CA THR A 108 -14.03 -2.81 -6.53
C THR A 108 -14.95 -2.86 -5.31
N VAL A 109 -14.48 -2.43 -4.14
CA VAL A 109 -15.31 -2.40 -2.91
C VAL A 109 -16.51 -1.47 -3.09
N LYS A 110 -16.31 -0.29 -3.68
CA LYS A 110 -17.38 0.68 -3.94
C LYS A 110 -18.46 0.09 -4.86
N LEU A 111 -18.06 -0.65 -5.89
CA LEU A 111 -18.98 -1.36 -6.77
C LEU A 111 -19.75 -2.42 -6.01
N GLU A 112 -19.08 -3.27 -5.21
CA GLU A 112 -19.73 -4.31 -4.40
C GLU A 112 -20.77 -3.70 -3.45
N MET A 113 -20.40 -2.64 -2.72
CA MET A 113 -21.31 -1.89 -1.85
C MET A 113 -22.54 -1.36 -2.61
N SER A 114 -22.34 -0.81 -3.83
CA SER A 114 -23.45 -0.31 -4.66
C SER A 114 -24.43 -1.41 -5.11
N THR A 115 -23.96 -2.66 -5.21
CA THR A 115 -24.78 -3.83 -5.57
C THR A 115 -25.46 -4.51 -4.38
N GLY A 116 -25.25 -3.99 -3.15
CA GLY A 116 -25.81 -4.55 -1.91
C GLY A 116 -25.01 -5.73 -1.34
N ALA A 117 -23.90 -6.10 -1.97
CA ALA A 117 -22.92 -7.02 -1.40
C ALA A 117 -21.91 -6.16 -0.62
N VAL A 118 -22.10 -6.01 0.68
CA VAL A 118 -21.12 -5.31 1.54
C VAL A 118 -20.25 -6.37 2.22
N PRO A 119 -19.12 -6.79 1.63
CA PRO A 119 -18.20 -7.62 2.36
C PRO A 119 -17.58 -6.75 3.48
N PRO A 120 -17.62 -7.22 4.75
CA PRO A 120 -17.06 -6.45 5.86
C PRO A 120 -15.57 -6.21 5.60
N SER A 121 -15.20 -4.94 5.44
CA SER A 121 -13.84 -4.52 5.15
C SER A 121 -13.55 -3.18 5.81
N PHE A 122 -12.27 -2.84 5.93
CA PHE A 122 -11.91 -1.52 6.44
C PHE A 122 -12.50 -0.41 5.56
N ILE A 123 -12.53 -0.61 4.24
CA ILE A 123 -13.08 0.38 3.30
C ILE A 123 -14.60 0.50 3.38
N SER A 124 -15.33 -0.61 3.48
CA SER A 124 -16.78 -0.53 3.65
C SER A 124 -17.14 0.23 4.92
N ASN A 125 -16.43 -0.04 6.03
CA ASN A 125 -16.64 0.68 7.29
C ASN A 125 -16.29 2.17 7.20
N LEU A 126 -15.28 2.53 6.39
CA LEU A 126 -14.85 3.92 6.25
C LEU A 126 -15.76 4.71 5.29
N LEU A 127 -16.41 4.01 4.36
CA LEU A 127 -17.35 4.57 3.40
C LEU A 127 -18.81 4.45 3.83
N GLU A 128 -19.09 3.96 5.04
CA GLU A 128 -20.44 3.91 5.62
C GLU A 128 -20.62 5.05 6.62
N ASP A 129 -21.75 5.73 6.55
CA ASP A 129 -22.18 6.67 7.59
C ASP A 129 -22.85 5.95 8.78
N ASP A 130 -23.21 6.71 9.82
CA ASP A 130 -23.89 6.19 11.02
C ASP A 130 -25.24 5.51 10.74
N HIS A 131 -25.78 5.68 9.52
CA HIS A 131 -27.04 5.09 9.06
C HIS A 131 -26.82 3.91 8.10
N GLY A 132 -25.57 3.48 7.89
CA GLY A 132 -25.22 2.38 6.98
C GLY A 132 -25.37 2.75 5.50
N LYS A 133 -25.37 4.05 5.18
CA LYS A 133 -25.43 4.55 3.81
C LYS A 133 -24.02 4.83 3.30
N MET A 134 -23.78 4.47 2.06
CA MET A 134 -22.51 4.73 1.39
C MET A 134 -22.27 6.24 1.22
N ILE A 135 -21.15 6.71 1.76
CA ILE A 135 -20.58 8.05 1.57
C ILE A 135 -19.97 8.11 0.17
N ASN A 136 -20.33 9.13 -0.60
CA ASN A 136 -19.93 9.28 -2.00
C ASN A 136 -19.37 10.70 -2.25
N ASP A 137 -18.51 11.15 -1.34
CA ASP A 137 -17.80 12.43 -1.42
C ASP A 137 -16.35 12.19 -1.89
N PRO A 138 -15.91 12.80 -3.01
CA PRO A 138 -14.53 12.71 -3.48
C PRO A 138 -13.48 13.05 -2.41
N ALA A 139 -13.76 14.01 -1.51
CA ALA A 139 -12.81 14.40 -0.48
C ALA A 139 -12.64 13.32 0.60
N GLU A 140 -13.71 12.60 0.96
CA GLU A 140 -13.64 11.47 1.89
C GLU A 140 -13.01 10.23 1.24
N GLU A 141 -13.22 10.05 -0.06
CA GLU A 141 -12.54 9.02 -0.85
C GLU A 141 -11.02 9.23 -0.86
N ASP A 142 -10.56 10.45 -1.15
CA ASP A 142 -9.13 10.79 -1.14
C ASP A 142 -8.51 10.61 0.25
N ARG A 143 -9.23 11.04 1.31
CA ARG A 143 -8.81 10.85 2.71
C ARG A 143 -8.68 9.37 3.06
N SER A 144 -9.63 8.56 2.60
CA SER A 144 -9.65 7.11 2.82
C SER A 144 -8.45 6.42 2.18
N LYS A 145 -8.19 6.71 0.89
CA LYS A 145 -7.03 6.18 0.15
C LYS A 145 -5.70 6.58 0.81
N ALA A 146 -5.55 7.84 1.21
CA ALA A 146 -4.36 8.32 1.90
C ALA A 146 -4.12 7.61 3.25
N THR A 147 -5.18 7.31 3.98
CA THR A 147 -5.13 6.63 5.28
C THR A 147 -4.65 5.19 5.11
N ILE A 148 -5.14 4.47 4.10
CA ILE A 148 -4.69 3.11 3.78
C ILE A 148 -3.21 3.07 3.42
N ILE A 149 -2.77 3.96 2.51
CA ILE A 149 -1.36 4.01 2.09
C ILE A 149 -0.47 4.24 3.31
N THR A 150 -0.86 5.18 4.16
CA THR A 150 -0.14 5.48 5.41
C THR A 150 -0.10 4.27 6.33
N PHE A 151 -1.22 3.58 6.51
CA PHE A 151 -1.32 2.37 7.32
C PHE A 151 -0.47 1.22 6.78
N ILE A 152 -0.52 0.94 5.47
CA ILE A 152 0.32 -0.06 4.80
C ILE A 152 1.81 0.26 5.03
N ILE A 153 2.21 1.51 4.80
CA ILE A 153 3.59 1.96 5.01
C ILE A 153 4.00 1.79 6.49
N ALA A 154 3.13 2.18 7.44
CA ALA A 154 3.40 2.10 8.86
C ALA A 154 3.56 0.65 9.32
N MET A 155 2.65 -0.24 8.92
CA MET A 155 2.69 -1.67 9.22
C MET A 155 3.97 -2.35 8.70
N LEU A 156 4.49 -1.87 7.57
CA LEU A 156 5.73 -2.41 7.01
C LEU A 156 6.99 -1.83 7.66
N LYS A 157 6.90 -0.63 8.25
CA LYS A 157 8.00 -0.02 8.98
C LYS A 157 8.14 -0.61 10.38
N GLU A 158 7.02 -0.90 11.06
CA GLU A 158 6.99 -1.34 12.45
C GLU A 158 5.99 -2.51 12.64
N PRO A 159 6.35 -3.74 12.23
CA PRO A 159 5.45 -4.90 12.26
C PRO A 159 4.99 -5.35 13.67
N GLY A 160 5.51 -4.74 14.75
CA GLY A 160 5.26 -5.13 16.14
C GLY A 160 4.52 -4.09 17.00
N ARG A 161 3.95 -3.03 16.42
CA ARG A 161 3.30 -1.94 17.18
C ARG A 161 1.78 -1.84 17.03
N ALA A 162 1.19 -2.70 16.22
CA ALA A 162 -0.26 -2.85 16.10
C ALA A 162 -0.75 -3.94 17.07
N SER A 163 -0.69 -3.66 18.37
CA SER A 163 -1.31 -4.46 19.43
C SER A 163 -1.58 -3.59 20.64
#